data_AF-A0A840HZQ1-F1
#
_entry.id   AF-A0A840HZQ1-F1
#
_cell.length_a   1.000
_cell.length_b   1.000
_cell.length_c   1.000
_cell.angle_alpha   90.00
_cell.angle_beta   90.00
_cell.angle_gamma   90.00
#
_symmetry.space_group_name_H-M   'P 1'
#
loop_
_entity.id
_entity.type
_entity.pdbx_description
1 polymer ?
#
loop_
_entity_poly.entity_id
_entity_poly.type
_entity_poly.pdbx_seq_one_letter_code
_entity_poly.pdbx_strand_id
1 'polypeptide(L)'
;MNAFRILAYVLLGLALALFGADVVTSLEAQQVTLRATRAILSLFGLDLGVQEGGWFARVGNFLLATPLWASLATLGALMVLILRPPR
;
A
#
# COMPACT_ATOMS: atom_id res chain seq x y z
N MET A 1 13.88 13.42 12.61
CA MET A 1 14.34 12.76 11.36
C MET A 1 14.37 11.23 11.43
N ASN A 2 14.80 10.62 12.54
CA ASN A 2 14.92 9.14 12.62
C ASN A 2 13.57 8.40 12.61
N ALA A 3 12.54 8.89 13.32
CA ALA A 3 11.24 8.23 13.41
C ALA A 3 10.56 8.05 12.03
N PHE A 4 10.58 9.08 11.18
CA PHE A 4 9.99 9.00 9.84
C PHE A 4 10.74 8.02 8.91
N ARG A 5 12.07 7.89 9.07
CA ARG A 5 12.87 6.89 8.34
C ARG A 5 12.54 5.48 8.78
N ILE A 6 12.42 5.26 10.09
CA ILE A 6 12.00 3.97 10.65
C ILE A 6 10.61 3.61 10.11
N LEU A 7 9.67 4.56 10.14
CA LEU A 7 8.33 4.36 9.58
C LEU A 7 8.39 3.99 8.10
N ALA A 8 9.21 4.66 7.30
CA ALA A 8 9.36 4.36 5.87
C ALA A 8 9.85 2.93 5.63
N TYR A 9 10.84 2.45 6.38
CA TYR A 9 11.32 1.07 6.29
C TYR A 9 10.28 0.06 6.79
N VAL A 10 9.54 0.40 7.85
CA VAL A 10 8.44 -0.45 8.34
C VAL A 10 7.36 -0.59 7.27
N LEU A 11 6.96 0.50 6.62
CA LEU A 11 5.99 0.45 5.51
C LEU A 11 6.50 -0.42 4.35
N LEU A 12 7.78 -0.31 4.00
CA LEU A 12 8.39 -1.13 2.94
C LEU A 12 8.45 -2.61 3.33
N GLY A 13 8.79 -2.92 4.59
CA GLY A 13 8.82 -4.27 5.11
C GLY A 13 7.43 -4.91 5.16
N LEU A 14 6.41 -4.15 5.58
CA LEU A 14 5.01 -4.59 5.55
C LEU A 14 4.53 -4.84 4.13
N ALA A 15 4.90 -3.98 3.18
CA ALA A 15 4.58 -4.19 1.77
C ALA A 15 5.17 -5.50 1.23
N LEU A 16 6.44 -5.78 1.52
CA LEU A 16 7.08 -7.04 1.12
C LEU A 16 6.42 -8.27 1.75
N ALA A 17 6.08 -8.19 3.04
CA ALA A 17 5.40 -9.29 3.73
C ALA A 17 4.02 -9.59 3.12
N LEU A 18 3.23 -8.55 2.85
CA LEU A 18 1.90 -8.68 2.24
C LEU A 18 1.98 -9.18 0.79
N PHE A 19 2.98 -8.72 0.03
CA PHE A 19 3.22 -9.25 -1.31
C PHE A 19 3.52 -10.75 -1.28
N GLY A 20 4.39 -11.19 -0.34
CA GLY A 20 4.66 -12.61 -0.14
C GLY A 20 3.40 -13.42 0.20
N ALA A 21 2.54 -12.88 1.06
CA ALA A 21 1.27 -13.52 1.42
C ALA A 21 0.34 -13.69 0.20
N ASP A 22 0.16 -12.64 -0.62
CA ASP A 22 -0.66 -12.69 -1.83
C ASP A 22 -0.08 -13.68 -2.86
N VAL A 23 1.25 -13.77 -2.98
CA VAL A 23 1.91 -14.75 -3.85
C VAL A 23 1.62 -16.17 -3.37
N VAL A 24 1.79 -16.46 -2.08
CA VAL A 24 1.51 -17.80 -1.52
C VAL A 24 0.03 -18.17 -1.73
N THR A 25 -0.90 -17.28 -1.39
CA THR A 25 -2.34 -17.53 -1.60
C THR A 25 -2.66 -17.75 -3.08
N SER A 26 -2.02 -17.01 -3.99
CA SER A 26 -2.25 -17.18 -5.44
C SER A 26 -1.75 -18.53 -5.96
N LEU A 27 -0.65 -19.02 -5.40
CA LEU A 27 -0.13 -20.36 -5.70
C LEU A 27 -1.06 -21.46 -5.17
N GLU A 28 -1.60 -21.29 -3.96
CA GLU A 28 -2.54 -22.23 -3.33
C GLU A 28 -3.88 -22.30 -4.09
N ALA A 29 -4.41 -21.14 -4.49
CA ALA A 29 -5.70 -21.04 -5.18
C ALA A 29 -5.61 -21.37 -6.68
N GLN A 30 -4.39 -21.57 -7.23
CA GLN A 30 -4.10 -21.66 -8.66
C GLN A 30 -4.72 -20.52 -9.50
N GLN A 31 -4.94 -19.36 -8.86
CA GLN A 31 -5.55 -18.18 -9.45
C GLN A 31 -4.88 -16.94 -8.86
N VAL A 32 -4.74 -15.87 -9.65
CA VAL A 32 -4.15 -14.62 -9.17
C VAL A 32 -5.11 -13.97 -8.17
N THR A 33 -4.75 -13.99 -6.90
CA THR A 33 -5.52 -13.38 -5.82
C THR A 33 -4.86 -12.08 -5.37
N LEU A 34 -5.33 -10.96 -5.90
CA LEU A 34 -4.87 -9.62 -5.51
C LEU A 34 -5.99 -8.92 -4.74
N ARG A 35 -5.71 -8.55 -3.48
CA ARG A 35 -6.70 -7.89 -2.62
C ARG A 35 -6.51 -6.38 -2.68
N ALA A 36 -7.42 -5.70 -3.37
CA ALA A 36 -7.42 -4.24 -3.45
C ALA A 36 -7.52 -3.61 -2.05
N THR A 37 -6.85 -2.48 -1.84
CA THR A 37 -6.86 -1.74 -0.58
C THR A 37 -8.28 -1.44 -0.11
N ARG A 38 -9.18 -1.03 -1.03
CA ARG A 38 -10.60 -0.81 -0.70
C ARG A 38 -11.28 -2.08 -0.17
N ALA A 39 -11.00 -3.23 -0.77
CA ALA A 39 -11.59 -4.50 -0.34
C ALA A 39 -11.05 -4.95 1.03
N ILE A 40 -9.84 -4.55 1.40
CA ILE A 40 -9.31 -4.80 2.75
C ILE A 40 -9.91 -3.82 3.75
N LEU A 41 -10.01 -2.54 3.41
CA LEU A 41 -10.60 -1.52 4.28
C LEU A 41 -12.08 -1.78 4.57
N SER A 42 -12.83 -2.31 3.60
CA SER A 42 -14.23 -2.70 3.81
C SER A 42 -14.39 -3.83 4.84
N LEU A 43 -13.39 -4.71 5.00
CA LEU A 43 -13.39 -5.72 6.08
C LEU A 43 -13.31 -5.10 7.48
N PHE A 44 -12.77 -3.89 7.59
CA PHE A 44 -12.73 -3.10 8.83
C PHE A 44 -13.92 -2.15 8.98
N GLY A 45 -14.93 -2.27 8.11
CA GLY A 45 -16.11 -1.38 8.11
C GLY A 45 -15.86 0.01 7.50
N LEU A 46 -14.73 0.21 6.83
CA LEU A 46 -14.39 1.46 6.14
C LEU A 46 -14.72 1.33 4.66
N ASP A 47 -15.95 1.67 4.29
CA ASP A 47 -16.38 1.68 2.89
C ASP A 47 -16.04 3.03 2.24
N LEU A 48 -14.82 3.11 1.70
CA LEU A 48 -14.33 4.31 1.02
C LEU A 48 -14.76 4.31 -0.44
N GLY A 49 -15.79 5.11 -0.73
CA GLY A 49 -16.28 5.37 -2.09
C GLY A 49 -15.23 6.01 -3.00
N VAL A 50 -15.58 6.16 -4.28
CA VAL A 50 -14.75 6.93 -5.22
C VAL A 50 -14.79 8.40 -4.81
N GLN A 51 -13.62 8.99 -4.60
CA GLN A 51 -13.53 10.42 -4.30
C GLN A 51 -13.60 11.22 -5.61
N GLU A 52 -14.46 12.24 -5.64
CA GLU A 52 -14.61 13.13 -6.80
C GLU A 52 -13.84 14.44 -6.60
N GLY A 53 -13.17 14.92 -7.65
CA GLY A 53 -12.57 16.26 -7.71
C GLY A 53 -11.06 16.37 -7.38
N GLY A 54 -10.31 17.00 -8.27
CA GLY A 54 -8.90 17.39 -8.05
C GLY A 54 -7.87 16.26 -8.22
N TRP A 55 -6.58 16.63 -8.11
CA TRP A 55 -5.46 15.69 -8.30
C TRP A 55 -5.27 14.77 -7.07
N PHE A 56 -5.55 15.27 -5.86
CA PHE A 56 -5.48 14.47 -4.63
C PHE A 56 -6.48 13.30 -4.64
N ALA A 57 -7.71 13.50 -5.13
CA ALA A 57 -8.69 12.43 -5.24
C ALA A 57 -8.24 11.34 -6.21
N ARG A 58 -7.52 11.69 -7.30
CA ARG A 58 -6.95 10.70 -8.22
C ARG A 58 -5.90 9.82 -7.54
N VAL A 59 -5.02 10.42 -6.74
CA VAL A 59 -4.01 9.68 -5.97
C VAL A 59 -4.69 8.79 -4.93
N GLY A 60 -5.67 9.32 -4.20
CA GLY A 60 -6.47 8.54 -3.25
C GLY A 60 -7.17 7.35 -3.91
N ASN A 61 -7.86 7.59 -5.02
CA ASN A 61 -8.53 6.54 -5.78
C ASN A 61 -7.55 5.49 -6.33
N PHE A 62 -6.36 5.90 -6.79
CA PHE A 62 -5.31 4.97 -7.22
C PHE A 62 -4.84 4.07 -6.06
N LEU A 63 -4.57 4.63 -4.89
CA LEU A 63 -4.18 3.84 -3.71
C LEU A 63 -5.31 2.89 -3.26
N LEU A 64 -6.57 3.34 -3.33
CA LEU A 64 -7.72 2.50 -2.98
C LEU A 64 -7.96 1.35 -3.98
N ALA A 65 -7.63 1.57 -5.25
CA ALA A 65 -7.82 0.58 -6.33
C ALA A 65 -6.67 -0.44 -6.42
N THR A 66 -5.47 -0.09 -5.97
CA THR A 66 -4.29 -0.98 -6.02
C THR A 66 -4.29 -1.99 -4.88
N PRO A 67 -3.53 -3.09 -4.99
CA PRO A 67 -3.29 -3.98 -3.86
C PRO A 67 -2.65 -3.25 -2.68
N LEU A 68 -2.99 -3.63 -1.45
CA LEU A 68 -2.51 -2.94 -0.25
C LEU A 68 -0.98 -2.91 -0.17
N TRP A 69 -0.31 -4.00 -0.54
CA TRP A 69 1.15 -4.04 -0.59
C TRP A 69 1.72 -3.01 -1.56
N ALA A 70 1.08 -2.79 -2.71
CA ALA A 70 1.54 -1.84 -3.72
C ALA A 70 1.36 -0.39 -3.24
N SER A 71 0.26 -0.12 -2.55
CA SER A 71 0.01 1.17 -1.89
C SER A 71 1.05 1.48 -0.82
N LEU A 72 1.33 0.52 0.06
CA LEU A 72 2.32 0.67 1.13
C LEU A 72 3.74 0.79 0.57
N ALA A 73 4.10 0.01 -0.46
CA ALA A 73 5.39 0.10 -1.13
C ALA A 73 5.59 1.49 -1.75
N THR A 74 4.56 2.02 -2.40
CA THR A 74 4.60 3.36 -3.02
C THR A 74 4.82 4.44 -1.97
N LEU A 75 4.05 4.42 -0.89
CA LEU A 75 4.19 5.38 0.21
C LEU A 75 5.57 5.26 0.90
N GLY A 76 5.99 4.04 1.24
CA GLY A 76 7.28 3.76 1.85
C GLY A 76 8.45 4.21 0.97
N ALA A 77 8.43 3.89 -0.32
CA ALA A 77 9.46 4.29 -1.27
C ALA A 77 9.54 5.82 -1.42
N LEU A 78 8.39 6.51 -1.56
CA LEU A 78 8.36 7.97 -1.59
C LEU A 78 8.96 8.58 -0.32
N MET A 79 8.62 8.05 0.85
CA MET A 79 9.18 8.52 2.11
C MET A 79 10.69 8.29 2.19
N VAL A 80 11.20 7.14 1.74
CA VAL A 80 12.66 6.86 1.70
C VAL A 80 13.38 7.85 0.78
N LEU A 81 12.80 8.15 -0.39
CA LEU A 81 13.38 9.09 -1.35
C LEU A 81 13.41 10.52 -0.82
N ILE A 82 12.33 10.97 -0.17
CA ILE A 82 12.23 12.30 0.42
C ILE A 82 13.16 12.44 1.63
N LEU A 83 13.23 11.42 2.49
CA LEU A 83 13.99 11.43 3.74
C LEU A 83 15.46 11.01 3.56
N ARG A 84 16.04 11.37 2.42
CA ARG A 84 17.39 10.99 1.96
C ARG A 84 18.39 10.98 3.14
N PRO A 85 19.26 9.94 3.25
CA PRO A 85 20.21 9.88 4.35
C PRO A 85 21.05 11.16 4.43
N PRO A 86 21.31 11.68 5.65
CA PRO A 86 22.30 12.75 5.82
C PRO A 86 23.62 12.21 5.27
N ARG A 87 24.23 12.95 4.34
CA ARG A 87 25.56 12.65 3.81
C ARG A 87 26.59 12.74 4.93
#